data_AF-A0AAD9LT19-F1
#
_entry.id   AF-A0AAD9LT19-F1
#
_cell.length_a   1.000
_cell.length_b   1.000
_cell.length_c   1.000
_cell.angle_alpha   90.00
_cell.angle_beta   90.00
_cell.angle_gamma   90.00
#
_symmetry.space_group_name_H-M   'P 1'
#
loop_
_entity.id
_entity.type
_entity.pdbx_description
1 polymer ?
#
loop_
_entity_poly.entity_id
_entity_poly.type
_entity_poly.pdbx_seq_one_letter_code
_entity_poly.pdbx_strand_id
1 'polypeptide(L)'
;MKSLQLALFLKTMEAEVFANMSAITETTASMNITPTDLGNVGKQDAIHRDALQRILQAAGEEPPRPCRYRAVSGDMNSLLSVGRDIKSLGVSAALAIAESVAAADQTLLPGLLSIAATEARHSALLEAAHGSPPSPSAFETALPEVWAYNLALRFVIPGSCQASPPLPILPSLGYRMVDGVPAFSWDPEQAPVAQEEGKPLFIAWVNQLGPPAYTSLAMTGASNGTAALP
;
A
#
# COMPACT_ATOMS: atom_id res chain seq x y z
N MET A 1 11.62 -4.03 -15.28
CA MET A 1 12.24 -4.82 -14.20
C MET A 1 12.06 -4.20 -12.81
N LYS A 2 12.36 -2.90 -12.58
CA LYS A 2 12.11 -2.22 -11.28
C LYS A 2 10.68 -2.41 -10.75
N SER A 3 9.67 -2.33 -11.62
CA SER A 3 8.26 -2.55 -11.27
C SER A 3 7.99 -3.97 -10.74
N LEU A 4 8.64 -4.99 -11.29
CA LEU A 4 8.54 -6.38 -10.81
C LEU A 4 9.27 -6.58 -9.48
N GLN A 5 10.39 -5.87 -9.27
CA GLN A 5 11.06 -5.83 -7.97
C GLN A 5 10.17 -5.18 -6.90
N LEU A 6 9.47 -4.09 -7.23
CA LEU A 6 8.46 -3.50 -6.36
C LEU A 6 7.32 -4.48 -6.08
N ALA A 7 6.78 -5.14 -7.11
CA ALA A 7 5.74 -6.15 -6.94
C ALA A 7 6.17 -7.24 -5.95
N LEU A 8 7.39 -7.77 -6.11
CA LEU A 8 7.93 -8.80 -5.22
C LEU A 8 8.09 -8.26 -3.78
N PHE A 9 8.59 -7.04 -3.62
CA PHE A 9 8.72 -6.39 -2.32
C PHE A 9 7.36 -6.27 -1.62
N LEU A 10 6.32 -5.80 -2.32
CA LEU A 10 4.97 -5.67 -1.77
C LEU A 10 4.39 -7.03 -1.38
N LYS A 11 4.44 -8.03 -2.27
CA LYS A 11 3.89 -9.37 -1.96
C LYS A 11 4.65 -10.09 -0.87
N THR A 12 5.94 -9.81 -0.70
CA THR A 12 6.71 -10.32 0.45
C THR A 12 6.22 -9.69 1.75
N MET A 13 6.04 -8.37 1.79
CA MET A 13 5.52 -7.66 2.97
C MET A 13 4.11 -8.14 3.34
N GLU A 14 3.22 -8.22 2.36
CA GLU A 14 1.84 -8.65 2.56
C GLU A 14 1.76 -10.07 3.11
N ALA A 15 2.47 -11.02 2.50
CA ALA A 15 2.47 -12.41 2.94
C ALA A 15 2.92 -12.57 4.41
N GLU A 16 3.96 -11.85 4.82
CA GLU A 16 4.48 -11.89 6.19
C GLU A 16 3.51 -11.23 7.19
N VAL A 17 2.95 -10.07 6.83
CA VAL A 17 2.00 -9.35 7.70
C VAL A 17 0.71 -10.15 7.90
N PHE A 18 0.12 -10.70 6.83
CA PHE A 18 -1.09 -11.52 6.94
C PHE A 18 -0.84 -12.87 7.65
N ALA A 19 0.34 -13.47 7.47
CA ALA A 19 0.74 -14.64 8.24
C ALA A 19 0.78 -14.31 9.74
N ASN A 20 1.34 -13.16 10.12
CA ASN A 20 1.36 -12.70 11.51
C ASN A 20 -0.05 -12.46 12.07
N MET A 21 -0.94 -11.81 11.30
CA MET A 21 -2.33 -11.57 11.70
C MET A 21 -3.11 -12.88 11.93
N SER A 22 -2.87 -13.90 11.10
CA SER A 22 -3.56 -15.21 11.20
C SER A 22 -3.24 -16.00 12.48
N ALA A 23 -2.18 -15.62 13.20
CA ALA A 23 -1.79 -16.23 14.47
C ALA A 23 -2.62 -15.71 15.67
N ILE A 24 -3.45 -14.68 15.48
CA ILE A 24 -4.26 -14.06 16.53
C ILE A 24 -5.56 -14.85 16.73
N THR A 25 -5.92 -15.11 17.99
CA THR A 25 -7.00 -16.03 18.38
C THR A 25 -8.35 -15.35 18.65
N GLU A 26 -8.44 -14.02 18.58
CA GLU A 26 -9.70 -13.28 18.78
C GLU A 26 -10.62 -13.35 17.55
N THR A 27 -11.93 -13.48 17.77
CA THR A 27 -12.93 -13.78 16.72
C THR A 27 -14.05 -12.76 16.60
N THR A 28 -13.99 -11.63 17.31
CA THR A 28 -15.09 -10.64 17.31
C THR A 28 -14.95 -9.61 16.18
N ALA A 29 -15.38 -9.97 14.97
CA ALA A 29 -15.60 -9.04 13.86
C ALA A 29 -17.09 -8.88 13.55
N SER A 30 -17.46 -7.75 12.93
CA SER A 30 -18.82 -7.44 12.46
C SER A 30 -19.37 -8.42 11.41
N MET A 31 -18.49 -9.18 10.75
CA MET A 31 -18.84 -10.39 9.98
C MET A 31 -17.92 -11.54 10.40
N ASN A 32 -18.36 -12.79 10.22
CA ASN A 32 -17.64 -14.05 10.52
C ASN A 32 -16.32 -14.26 9.72
N ILE A 33 -15.47 -13.24 9.59
CA ILE A 33 -14.09 -13.46 9.13
C ILE A 33 -13.33 -14.17 10.25
N THR A 34 -12.57 -15.18 9.86
CA THR A 34 -11.77 -15.98 10.79
C THR A 34 -10.29 -15.68 10.60
N PRO A 35 -9.44 -15.97 11.60
CA PRO A 35 -7.99 -15.98 11.41
C PRO A 35 -7.55 -16.91 10.25
N THR A 36 -8.33 -17.95 9.94
CA THR A 36 -8.08 -18.83 8.78
C THR A 36 -8.27 -18.09 7.45
N ASP A 37 -9.24 -17.19 7.34
CA ASP A 37 -9.45 -16.39 6.13
C ASP A 37 -8.28 -15.43 5.90
N LEU A 38 -7.80 -14.77 6.97
CA LEU A 38 -6.59 -13.93 6.92
C LEU A 38 -5.35 -14.76 6.53
N GLY A 39 -5.23 -15.98 7.07
CA GLY A 39 -4.16 -16.90 6.69
C GLY A 39 -4.24 -17.34 5.23
N ASN A 40 -5.45 -17.48 4.66
CA ASN A 40 -5.63 -17.80 3.24
C ASN A 40 -5.23 -16.63 2.34
N VAL A 41 -5.53 -15.38 2.74
CA VAL A 41 -5.03 -14.19 2.07
C VAL A 41 -3.50 -14.20 2.03
N GLY A 42 -2.84 -14.36 3.18
CA GLY A 42 -1.36 -14.41 3.25
C GLY A 42 -0.74 -15.55 2.43
N LYS A 43 -1.39 -16.73 2.37
CA LYS A 43 -0.94 -17.83 1.50
C LYS A 43 -1.04 -17.48 0.02
N GLN A 44 -2.09 -16.79 -0.40
CA GLN A 44 -2.24 -16.35 -1.79
C GLN A 44 -1.19 -15.29 -2.14
N ASP A 45 -0.87 -14.39 -1.21
CA ASP A 45 0.23 -13.42 -1.38
C ASP A 45 1.59 -14.09 -1.50
N ALA A 46 1.84 -15.14 -0.72
CA ALA A 46 3.04 -15.95 -0.83
C ALA A 46 3.16 -16.63 -2.21
N ILE A 47 2.04 -17.09 -2.79
CA ILE A 47 2.03 -17.64 -4.16
C ILE A 47 2.35 -16.56 -5.19
N HIS A 48 1.79 -15.36 -5.06
CA HIS A 48 2.13 -14.22 -5.92
C HIS A 48 3.62 -13.85 -5.82
N ARG A 49 4.15 -13.75 -4.58
CA ARG A 49 5.57 -13.53 -4.29
C ARG A 49 6.45 -14.55 -5.01
N ASP A 50 6.16 -15.84 -4.85
CA ASP A 50 6.97 -16.91 -5.43
C ASP A 50 6.93 -16.90 -6.97
N ALA A 51 5.78 -16.55 -7.55
CA ALA A 51 5.66 -16.38 -9.00
C ALA A 51 6.52 -15.20 -9.50
N LEU A 52 6.44 -14.04 -8.84
CA LEU A 52 7.23 -12.86 -9.18
C LEU A 52 8.74 -13.10 -9.02
N GLN A 53 9.13 -13.82 -7.97
CA GLN A 53 10.52 -14.21 -7.75
C GLN A 53 11.03 -15.10 -8.89
N ARG A 54 10.25 -16.09 -9.33
CA ARG A 54 10.62 -16.93 -10.49
C ARG A 54 10.75 -16.12 -11.78
N ILE A 55 9.86 -15.15 -12.02
CA ILE A 55 9.92 -14.27 -13.19
C ILE A 55 11.22 -13.45 -13.18
N LEU A 56 11.55 -12.81 -12.04
CA LEU A 56 12.79 -12.03 -11.90
C LEU A 56 14.04 -12.89 -12.12
N GLN A 57 14.09 -14.08 -11.51
CA GLN A 57 15.20 -15.01 -11.67
C GLN A 57 15.36 -15.49 -13.11
N ALA A 58 14.26 -15.81 -13.80
CA ALA A 58 14.28 -16.22 -15.21
C ALA A 58 14.76 -15.09 -16.14
N ALA A 59 14.54 -13.83 -15.76
CA ALA A 59 15.05 -12.66 -16.45
C ALA A 59 16.51 -12.30 -16.08
N GLY A 60 17.17 -13.07 -15.21
CA GLY A 60 18.54 -12.83 -14.77
C GLY A 60 18.68 -11.66 -13.77
N GLU A 61 17.58 -11.18 -13.20
CA GLU A 61 17.59 -10.11 -12.20
C GLU A 61 17.78 -10.65 -10.79
N GLU A 62 18.45 -9.87 -9.93
CA GLU A 62 18.51 -10.17 -8.50
C GLU A 62 17.16 -9.81 -7.83
N PRO A 63 16.43 -10.76 -7.24
CA PRO A 63 15.18 -10.47 -6.56
C PRO A 63 15.44 -9.73 -5.24
N PRO A 64 14.66 -8.69 -4.89
CA PRO A 64 14.71 -8.08 -3.57
C PRO A 64 14.59 -9.13 -2.46
N ARG A 65 15.39 -8.94 -1.40
CA ARG A 65 15.36 -9.81 -0.22
C ARG A 65 14.29 -9.32 0.76
N PRO A 66 13.66 -10.23 1.53
CA PRO A 66 12.72 -9.83 2.57
C PRO A 66 13.35 -8.86 3.57
N CYS A 67 12.57 -7.86 3.98
CA CYS A 67 12.90 -6.99 5.11
C CYS A 67 12.34 -7.60 6.41
N ARG A 68 12.56 -6.92 7.54
CA ARG A 68 11.77 -7.19 8.76
C ARG A 68 10.56 -6.27 8.78
N TYR A 69 9.40 -6.84 9.06
CA TYR A 69 8.13 -6.11 9.07
C TYR A 69 7.66 -5.87 10.49
N ARG A 70 6.91 -4.79 10.68
CA ARG A 70 6.31 -4.45 11.97
C ARG A 70 5.23 -5.48 12.28
N ALA A 71 5.23 -6.01 13.50
CA ALA A 71 4.14 -6.83 13.98
C ALA A 71 2.86 -5.99 14.04
N VAL A 72 1.75 -6.58 13.64
CA VAL A 72 0.43 -5.97 13.78
C VAL A 72 -0.22 -6.60 15.00
N SER A 73 -0.60 -5.78 15.98
CA SER A 73 -1.20 -6.22 17.23
C SER A 73 -2.43 -5.40 17.52
N GLY A 74 -3.45 -6.02 18.09
CA GLY A 74 -4.71 -5.37 18.44
C GLY A 74 -5.86 -6.35 18.37
N ASP A 75 -7.07 -5.82 18.51
CA ASP A 75 -8.30 -6.57 18.28
C ASP A 75 -8.54 -6.82 16.79
N MET A 76 -9.50 -7.70 16.48
CA MET A 76 -9.83 -8.04 15.09
C MET A 76 -10.19 -6.81 14.25
N ASN A 77 -10.84 -5.79 14.82
CA ASN A 77 -11.14 -4.55 14.10
C ASN A 77 -9.86 -3.79 13.69
N SER A 78 -8.88 -3.70 14.58
CA SER A 78 -7.58 -3.10 14.29
C SER A 78 -6.84 -3.87 13.19
N LEU A 79 -6.88 -5.20 13.23
CA LEU A 79 -6.29 -6.05 12.19
C LEU A 79 -6.98 -5.85 10.84
N LEU A 80 -8.31 -5.82 10.82
CA LEU A 80 -9.10 -5.56 9.62
C LEU A 80 -8.80 -4.18 9.04
N SER A 81 -8.68 -3.16 9.87
CA SER A 81 -8.29 -1.82 9.42
C SER A 81 -6.92 -1.84 8.73
N VAL A 82 -5.93 -2.51 9.32
CA VAL A 82 -4.59 -2.63 8.71
C VAL A 82 -4.62 -3.48 7.44
N GLY A 83 -5.37 -4.58 7.43
CA GLY A 83 -5.54 -5.42 6.26
C GLY A 83 -6.17 -4.68 5.08
N ARG A 84 -7.20 -3.86 5.34
CA ARG A 84 -7.85 -3.01 4.33
C ARG A 84 -6.86 -2.04 3.69
N ASP A 85 -6.07 -1.33 4.52
CA ASP A 85 -5.02 -0.43 4.03
C ASP A 85 -4.03 -1.16 3.13
N ILE A 86 -3.55 -2.32 3.57
CA ILE A 86 -2.56 -3.12 2.84
C ILE A 86 -3.11 -3.62 1.50
N LYS A 87 -4.36 -4.12 1.48
CA LYS A 87 -4.97 -4.64 0.25
C LYS A 87 -5.39 -3.57 -0.71
N SER A 88 -5.90 -2.43 -0.23
CA SER A 88 -6.12 -1.26 -1.07
C SER A 88 -4.82 -0.78 -1.74
N LEU A 89 -3.72 -0.74 -0.98
CA LEU A 89 -2.38 -0.46 -1.53
C LEU A 89 -1.95 -1.51 -2.57
N GLY A 90 -2.15 -2.79 -2.26
CA GLY A 90 -1.79 -3.91 -3.15
C GLY A 90 -2.49 -3.86 -4.50
N VAL A 91 -3.81 -3.58 -4.52
CA VAL A 91 -4.59 -3.38 -5.76
C VAL A 91 -4.04 -2.21 -6.57
N SER A 92 -3.91 -1.06 -5.90
CA SER A 92 -3.48 0.20 -6.52
C SER A 92 -2.09 0.10 -7.16
N ALA A 93 -1.17 -0.58 -6.47
CA ALA A 93 0.18 -0.81 -6.94
C ALA A 93 0.22 -1.82 -8.09
N ALA A 94 -0.54 -2.92 -8.00
CA ALA A 94 -0.56 -3.94 -9.04
C ALA A 94 -1.07 -3.38 -10.38
N LEU A 95 -2.04 -2.46 -10.36
CA LEU A 95 -2.53 -1.77 -11.56
C LEU A 95 -1.45 -0.88 -12.19
N ALA A 96 -0.75 -0.06 -11.41
CA ALA A 96 0.33 0.79 -11.92
C ALA A 96 1.52 -0.04 -12.44
N ILE A 97 1.86 -1.12 -11.74
CA ILE A 97 2.91 -2.05 -12.18
C ILE A 97 2.51 -2.74 -13.48
N ALA A 98 1.24 -3.13 -13.64
CA ALA A 98 0.74 -3.72 -14.87
C ALA A 98 0.89 -2.76 -16.07
N GLU A 99 0.62 -1.47 -15.88
CA GLU A 99 0.83 -0.44 -16.91
C GLU A 99 2.32 -0.32 -17.29
N SER A 100 3.21 -0.14 -16.30
CA SER A 100 4.66 -0.04 -16.52
C SER A 100 5.24 -1.29 -17.18
N VAL A 101 4.79 -2.47 -16.78
CA VAL A 101 5.26 -3.75 -17.34
C VAL A 101 4.69 -3.97 -18.73
N ALA A 102 3.44 -3.61 -19.03
CA ALA A 102 2.88 -3.71 -20.37
C ALA A 102 3.68 -2.90 -21.40
N ALA A 103 4.28 -1.77 -20.99
CA ALA A 103 5.15 -0.97 -21.84
C ALA A 103 6.50 -1.67 -22.14
N ALA A 104 6.95 -2.60 -21.30
CA ALA A 104 8.25 -3.26 -21.42
C ALA A 104 8.16 -4.71 -21.92
N ASP A 105 7.19 -5.48 -21.43
CA ASP A 105 6.92 -6.88 -21.77
C ASP A 105 5.43 -7.21 -21.56
N GLN A 106 4.69 -7.19 -22.67
CA GLN A 106 3.25 -7.48 -22.66
C GLN A 106 2.91 -8.93 -22.28
N THR A 107 3.87 -9.86 -22.36
CA THR A 107 3.60 -11.28 -22.04
C THR A 107 3.33 -11.51 -20.56
N LEU A 108 3.79 -10.59 -19.69
CA LEU A 108 3.61 -10.65 -18.25
C LEU A 108 2.30 -10.00 -17.78
N LEU A 109 1.64 -9.23 -18.64
CA LEU A 109 0.43 -8.46 -18.30
C LEU A 109 -0.72 -9.33 -17.77
N PRO A 110 -1.07 -10.49 -18.38
CA PRO A 110 -2.15 -11.33 -17.86
C PRO A 110 -1.91 -11.80 -16.41
N GLY A 111 -0.65 -12.09 -16.05
CA GLY A 111 -0.28 -12.49 -14.69
C GLY A 111 -0.45 -11.35 -13.69
N LEU A 112 -0.01 -10.15 -14.04
CA LEU A 112 -0.13 -8.96 -13.18
C LEU A 112 -1.59 -8.53 -12.99
N LEU A 113 -2.42 -8.58 -14.04
CA LEU A 113 -3.85 -8.32 -13.94
C LEU A 113 -4.57 -9.36 -13.09
N SER A 114 -4.14 -10.64 -13.15
CA SER A 114 -4.66 -11.69 -12.27
C SER A 114 -4.33 -11.42 -10.80
N ILE A 115 -3.13 -10.91 -10.51
CA ILE A 115 -2.76 -10.46 -9.16
C ILE A 115 -3.69 -9.31 -8.74
N ALA A 116 -3.80 -8.25 -9.53
CA ALA A 116 -4.65 -7.10 -9.20
C ALA A 116 -6.11 -7.50 -8.92
N ALA A 117 -6.68 -8.42 -9.72
CA ALA A 117 -8.03 -8.93 -9.50
C ALA A 117 -8.16 -9.72 -8.19
N THR A 118 -7.13 -10.48 -7.81
CA THR A 118 -7.12 -11.23 -6.55
C THR A 118 -7.00 -10.29 -5.34
N GLU A 119 -6.12 -9.29 -5.41
CA GLU A 119 -6.01 -8.24 -4.39
C GLU A 119 -7.32 -7.49 -4.18
N ALA A 120 -8.07 -7.22 -5.26
CA ALA A 120 -9.36 -6.54 -5.17
C ALA A 120 -10.39 -7.39 -4.42
N ARG A 121 -10.36 -8.72 -4.59
CA ARG A 121 -11.21 -9.65 -3.83
C ARG A 121 -10.82 -9.71 -2.36
N HIS A 122 -9.52 -9.63 -2.04
CA HIS A 122 -9.05 -9.53 -0.66
C HIS A 122 -9.51 -8.21 -0.02
N SER A 123 -9.34 -7.09 -0.72
CA SER A 123 -9.80 -5.79 -0.25
C SER A 123 -11.31 -5.82 0.00
N ALA A 124 -12.12 -6.31 -0.96
CA ALA A 124 -13.56 -6.45 -0.81
C ALA A 124 -13.97 -7.32 0.40
N LEU A 125 -13.28 -8.44 0.64
CA LEU A 125 -13.50 -9.29 1.81
C LEU A 125 -13.27 -8.52 3.12
N LEU A 126 -12.16 -7.78 3.21
CA LEU A 126 -11.76 -7.05 4.41
C LEU A 126 -12.65 -5.81 4.65
N GLU A 127 -13.05 -5.11 3.59
CA GLU A 127 -14.04 -4.04 3.63
C GLU A 127 -15.37 -4.54 4.20
N ALA A 128 -15.91 -5.63 3.64
CA ALA A 128 -17.15 -6.25 4.12
C ALA A 128 -17.03 -6.67 5.60
N ALA A 129 -15.91 -7.32 5.96
CA ALA A 129 -15.68 -7.78 7.33
C ALA A 129 -15.66 -6.62 8.35
N HIS A 130 -15.17 -5.46 7.94
CA HIS A 130 -15.14 -4.21 8.71
C HIS A 130 -16.49 -3.45 8.66
N GLY A 131 -17.51 -3.96 7.97
CA GLY A 131 -18.82 -3.30 7.84
C GLY A 131 -18.85 -2.16 6.82
N SER A 132 -17.83 -2.05 5.96
CA SER A 132 -17.78 -1.11 4.84
C SER A 132 -18.32 -1.75 3.54
N PRO A 133 -18.75 -0.95 2.56
CA PRO A 133 -19.11 -1.47 1.23
C PRO A 133 -17.92 -2.21 0.56
N PRO A 134 -18.08 -3.47 0.12
CA PRO A 134 -17.00 -4.25 -0.51
C PRO A 134 -16.60 -3.78 -1.91
N SER A 135 -17.41 -2.92 -2.53
CA SER A 135 -17.15 -2.28 -3.81
C SER A 135 -17.52 -0.81 -3.66
N PRO A 136 -16.67 0.01 -3.02
CA PRO A 136 -16.99 1.37 -2.67
C PRO A 136 -16.98 2.31 -3.88
N SER A 137 -16.46 1.85 -5.01
CA SER A 137 -16.15 2.70 -6.15
C SER A 137 -16.20 1.93 -7.48
N ALA A 138 -16.41 2.63 -8.59
CA ALA A 138 -16.54 2.02 -9.92
C ALA A 138 -15.20 1.65 -10.56
N PHE A 139 -14.12 2.31 -10.15
CA PHE A 139 -12.77 2.11 -10.66
C PHE A 139 -11.78 2.15 -9.52
N GLU A 140 -10.80 1.26 -9.56
CA GLU A 140 -9.67 1.32 -8.65
C GLU A 140 -8.76 2.52 -8.97
N THR A 141 -8.04 3.01 -7.97
CA THR A 141 -7.10 4.12 -8.13
C THR A 141 -5.70 3.58 -8.31
N ALA A 142 -5.14 3.64 -9.52
CA ALA A 142 -3.74 3.27 -9.71
C ALA A 142 -2.83 4.28 -8.99
N LEU A 143 -1.90 3.78 -8.17
CA LEU A 143 -0.94 4.63 -7.46
C LEU A 143 0.42 4.57 -8.16
N PRO A 144 1.10 5.72 -8.38
CA PRO A 144 2.47 5.72 -8.86
C PRO A 144 3.37 4.78 -8.03
N GLU A 145 4.23 4.01 -8.69
CA GLU A 145 5.08 3.00 -8.05
C GLU A 145 5.90 3.55 -6.88
N VAL A 146 6.41 4.79 -7.01
CA VAL A 146 7.13 5.49 -5.95
C VAL A 146 6.25 5.69 -4.72
N TRP A 147 4.97 6.05 -4.90
CA TRP A 147 4.05 6.25 -3.80
C TRP A 147 3.70 4.92 -3.14
N ALA A 148 3.44 3.89 -3.94
CA ALA A 148 3.17 2.55 -3.43
C ALA A 148 4.34 2.02 -2.58
N TYR A 149 5.57 2.20 -3.06
CA TYR A 149 6.77 1.86 -2.30
C TYR A 149 6.83 2.58 -0.95
N ASN A 150 6.63 3.90 -0.95
CA ASN A 150 6.72 4.70 0.29
C ASN A 150 5.57 4.44 1.26
N LEU A 151 4.36 4.19 0.78
CA LEU A 151 3.24 3.74 1.61
C LEU A 151 3.52 2.39 2.25
N ALA A 152 4.16 1.46 1.54
CA ALA A 152 4.55 0.16 2.08
C ALA A 152 5.64 0.26 3.15
N LEU A 153 6.54 1.25 3.09
CA LEU A 153 7.60 1.43 4.08
C LEU A 153 7.08 1.64 5.50
N ARG A 154 5.83 2.08 5.69
CA ARG A 154 5.21 2.19 7.04
C ARG A 154 5.14 0.84 7.76
N PHE A 155 5.08 -0.26 7.02
CA PHE A 155 5.02 -1.63 7.55
C PHE A 155 6.41 -2.27 7.71
N VAL A 156 7.46 -1.60 7.26
CA VAL A 156 8.84 -2.08 7.34
C VAL A 156 9.52 -1.51 8.59
N ILE A 157 10.33 -2.33 9.26
CA ILE A 157 11.24 -1.85 10.31
C ILE A 157 12.38 -1.06 9.65
N PRO A 158 12.58 0.23 9.98
CA PRO A 158 13.62 1.05 9.36
C PRO A 158 15.01 0.38 9.42
N GLY A 159 15.74 0.43 8.30
CA GLY A 159 17.08 -0.17 8.19
C GLY A 159 17.13 -1.70 8.14
N SER A 160 16.00 -2.40 8.05
CA SER A 160 15.98 -3.87 8.06
C SER A 160 16.10 -4.53 6.67
N CYS A 161 15.96 -3.77 5.59
CA CYS A 161 16.06 -4.28 4.23
C CYS A 161 17.53 -4.42 3.81
N GLN A 162 17.93 -5.62 3.37
CA GLN A 162 19.28 -5.84 2.82
C GLN A 162 19.41 -5.32 1.39
N ALA A 163 18.34 -5.48 0.59
CA ALA A 163 18.24 -4.99 -0.78
C ALA A 163 16.82 -4.45 -0.97
N SER A 164 16.71 -3.18 -1.35
CA SER A 164 15.43 -2.53 -1.61
C SER A 164 15.22 -2.33 -3.11
N PRO A 165 13.96 -2.29 -3.59
CA PRO A 165 13.67 -1.80 -4.93
C PRO A 165 14.35 -0.43 -5.17
N PRO A 166 14.91 -0.17 -6.36
CA PRO A 166 15.64 1.07 -6.66
C PRO A 166 14.66 2.23 -6.95
N LEU A 167 13.84 2.56 -5.95
CA LEU A 167 12.85 3.63 -5.94
C LEU A 167 13.22 4.65 -4.86
N PRO A 168 12.99 5.96 -5.09
CA PRO A 168 13.32 6.98 -4.11
C PRO A 168 12.43 6.85 -2.86
N ILE A 169 13.05 7.08 -1.70
CA ILE A 169 12.34 7.26 -0.44
C ILE A 169 11.89 8.72 -0.38
N LEU A 170 10.60 8.92 -0.16
CA LEU A 170 9.97 10.23 -0.05
C LEU A 170 9.86 10.64 1.43
N PRO A 171 9.76 11.95 1.69
CA PRO A 171 9.30 12.48 2.98
C PRO A 171 8.03 11.79 3.48
N SER A 172 7.95 11.57 4.78
CA SER A 172 6.79 10.95 5.40
C SER A 172 5.65 11.96 5.54
N LEU A 173 4.46 11.60 5.04
CA LEU A 173 3.23 12.34 5.26
C LEU A 173 2.31 11.56 6.19
N GLY A 174 2.11 12.09 7.39
CA GLY A 174 1.08 11.64 8.33
C GLY A 174 -0.29 12.18 7.93
N TYR A 175 -1.32 11.36 8.15
CA TYR A 175 -2.72 11.68 7.87
C TYR A 175 -3.60 11.24 9.03
N ARG A 176 -4.56 12.08 9.41
CA ARG A 176 -5.62 11.75 10.35
C ARG A 176 -6.84 12.62 10.08
N MET A 177 -8.02 12.15 10.49
CA MET A 177 -9.23 12.96 10.49
C MET A 177 -9.38 13.68 11.84
N VAL A 178 -9.70 14.98 11.80
CA VAL A 178 -9.95 15.83 12.98
C VAL A 178 -11.25 16.55 12.76
N ASP A 179 -12.28 16.18 13.52
CA ASP A 179 -13.63 16.77 13.40
C ASP A 179 -14.16 16.79 11.96
N GLY A 180 -13.90 15.70 11.21
CA GLY A 180 -14.32 15.57 9.81
C GLY A 180 -13.42 16.28 8.80
N VAL A 181 -12.33 16.92 9.23
CA VAL A 181 -11.36 17.60 8.37
C VAL A 181 -10.06 16.80 8.28
N PRO A 182 -9.55 16.53 7.06
CA PRO A 182 -8.21 15.97 6.86
C PRO A 182 -7.12 16.85 7.48
N ALA A 183 -6.33 16.26 8.38
CA ALA A 183 -5.16 16.87 8.98
C ALA A 183 -3.90 16.08 8.61
N PHE A 184 -2.84 16.83 8.32
CA PHE A 184 -1.58 16.31 7.81
C PHE A 184 -0.43 16.73 8.72
N SER A 185 0.59 15.89 8.79
CA SER A 185 1.83 16.18 9.54
C SER A 185 3.04 15.61 8.82
N TRP A 186 4.18 16.27 8.91
CA TRP A 186 5.44 15.81 8.30
C TRP A 186 6.63 16.16 9.19
N ASP A 187 7.82 15.74 8.79
CA ASP A 187 9.07 16.18 9.41
C ASP A 187 9.64 17.37 8.60
N PRO A 188 9.74 18.57 9.19
CA PRO A 188 10.18 19.77 8.48
C PRO A 188 11.67 19.74 8.12
N GLU A 189 12.46 18.85 8.73
CA GLU A 189 13.89 18.71 8.44
C GLU A 189 14.15 17.84 7.19
N GLN A 190 13.12 17.21 6.63
CA GLN A 190 13.25 16.42 5.40
C GLN A 190 13.55 17.32 4.20
N ALA A 191 14.62 16.99 3.45
CA ALA A 191 15.23 17.85 2.43
C ALA A 191 14.26 18.48 1.40
N PRO A 192 13.25 17.77 0.86
CA PRO A 192 12.32 18.38 -0.09
C PRO A 192 11.44 19.49 0.52
N VAL A 193 11.17 19.44 1.83
CA VAL A 193 10.37 20.45 2.53
C VAL A 193 11.19 21.73 2.72
N ALA A 194 12.45 21.60 3.14
CA ALA A 194 13.36 22.72 3.35
C ALA A 194 13.64 23.53 2.07
N GLN A 195 13.58 22.88 0.89
CA GLN A 195 13.84 23.55 -0.39
C GLN A 195 12.69 24.46 -0.86
N GLU A 196 11.46 24.23 -0.41
CA GLU A 196 10.25 24.93 -0.86
C GLU A 196 9.75 25.99 0.16
N GLU A 197 10.59 26.38 1.12
CA GLU A 197 10.26 27.35 2.16
C GLU A 197 9.67 28.65 1.58
N GLY A 198 8.56 29.12 2.16
CA GLY A 198 7.88 30.35 1.75
C GLY A 198 6.88 30.21 0.59
N LYS A 199 6.77 29.03 -0.05
CA LYS A 199 5.71 28.77 -1.03
C LYS A 199 4.46 28.16 -0.38
N PRO A 200 3.26 28.40 -0.95
CA PRO A 200 2.05 27.74 -0.46
C PRO A 200 2.15 26.23 -0.66
N LEU A 201 1.78 25.48 0.38
CA LEU A 201 1.68 24.03 0.35
C LEU A 201 0.29 23.60 -0.15
N PHE A 202 0.25 22.45 -0.82
CA PHE A 202 -0.97 21.85 -1.34
C PHE A 202 -1.03 20.37 -0.97
N ILE A 203 -2.25 19.85 -0.84
CA ILE A 203 -2.52 18.42 -0.80
C ILE A 203 -3.02 18.00 -2.18
N ALA A 204 -2.36 16.99 -2.75
CA ALA A 204 -2.79 16.34 -3.97
C ALA A 204 -3.72 15.17 -3.64
N TRP A 205 -4.89 15.15 -4.26
CA TRP A 205 -5.90 14.11 -4.13
C TRP A 205 -5.96 13.32 -5.43
N VAL A 206 -5.67 12.03 -5.34
CA VAL A 206 -5.75 11.11 -6.48
C VAL A 206 -6.89 10.16 -6.23
N ASN A 207 -7.82 10.07 -7.18
CA ASN A 207 -9.01 9.26 -7.06
C ASN A 207 -9.43 8.69 -8.43
N GLN A 208 -9.49 7.37 -8.49
CA GLN A 208 -9.89 6.61 -9.67
C GLN A 208 -9.10 7.01 -10.92
N LEU A 209 -9.82 7.22 -12.03
CA LEU A 209 -9.30 7.65 -13.33
C LEU A 209 -9.28 9.18 -13.49
N GLY A 210 -9.65 9.93 -12.45
CA GLY A 210 -9.67 11.39 -12.51
C GLY A 210 -8.26 11.98 -12.45
N PRO A 211 -8.03 13.17 -13.06
CA PRO A 211 -6.78 13.89 -12.83
C PRO A 211 -6.65 14.28 -11.34
N PRO A 212 -5.42 14.39 -10.81
CA PRO A 212 -5.23 14.83 -9.43
C PRO A 212 -5.88 16.19 -9.16
N ALA A 213 -6.65 16.28 -8.08
CA ALA A 213 -7.15 17.55 -7.57
C ALA A 213 -6.17 18.10 -6.52
N TYR A 214 -6.07 19.42 -6.40
CA TYR A 214 -5.18 20.06 -5.44
C TYR A 214 -5.97 21.02 -4.56
N THR A 215 -5.83 20.90 -3.25
CA THR A 215 -6.38 21.89 -2.29
C THR A 215 -5.25 22.51 -1.50
N SER A 216 -5.37 23.81 -1.19
CA SER A 216 -4.38 24.50 -0.36
C SER A 216 -4.35 23.90 1.04
N LEU A 217 -3.14 23.70 1.56
CA LEU A 217 -2.90 23.27 2.92
C LEU A 217 -2.91 24.49 3.85
N ALA A 218 -3.92 24.59 4.70
CA ALA A 218 -3.99 25.59 5.76
C ALA A 218 -3.04 25.17 6.89
N MET A 219 -1.91 25.87 7.01
CA MET A 219 -0.92 25.61 8.06
C MET A 219 -1.50 25.84 9.45
N THR A 220 -1.36 24.84 10.33
CA THR A 220 -1.76 24.94 11.76
C THR A 220 -0.55 25.01 12.69
N GLY A 221 0.66 24.92 12.13
CA GLY A 221 1.94 24.91 12.83
C GLY A 221 3.07 24.67 11.83
N ALA A 222 4.31 24.54 12.32
CA ALA A 222 5.49 24.47 11.45
C ALA A 222 5.54 23.20 10.57
N SER A 223 4.92 22.11 11.02
CA SER A 223 4.99 20.80 10.39
C SER A 223 3.64 20.09 10.32
N ASN A 224 2.55 20.87 10.38
CA ASN A 224 1.20 20.36 10.30
C ASN A 224 0.24 21.37 9.67
N GLY A 225 -0.83 20.84 9.09
CA GLY A 225 -1.88 21.64 8.47
C GLY A 225 -3.14 20.84 8.18
N THR A 226 -4.19 21.52 7.75
CA THR A 226 -5.45 20.93 7.34
C THR A 226 -5.78 21.30 5.90
N ALA A 227 -6.49 20.43 5.20
CA ALA A 227 -6.94 20.74 3.85
C ALA A 227 -8.39 20.24 3.68
N ALA A 228 -9.20 21.02 2.96
CA ALA A 228 -10.52 20.58 2.57
C ALA A 228 -10.41 19.44 1.55
N LEU A 229 -11.38 18.52 1.60
CA LEU A 229 -11.59 17.57 0.51
C LEU A 229 -12.03 18.33 -0.75
N PRO A 230 -11.60 17.89 -1.94
CA PRO A 230 -12.00 18.49 -3.21
C PRO A 230 -13.49 18.30 -3.52
#